data_AF-A0A7W6J9Q0-F1
#
_entry.id   AF-A0A7W6J9Q0-F1
#
_cell.length_a   1.000
_cell.length_b   1.000
_cell.length_c   1.000
_cell.angle_alpha   90.00
_cell.angle_beta   90.00
_cell.angle_gamma   90.00
#
_symmetry.space_group_name_H-M   'P 1'
#
loop_
_entity.id
_entity.type
_entity.pdbx_description
1 polymer ?
#
loop_
_entity_poly.entity_id
_entity_poly.type
_entity_poly.pdbx_seq_one_letter_code
_entity_poly.pdbx_strand_id
1 'polypeptide(L)'
;MTSIYETYAAKICRHVELPSGTYDSQKLNSYIMALPLGEAHAALDKVELESLPRLGDTLSLNDHMQANFFSLLLNPERGIWEFTKPVLIKRQHLERMEGWRDWRTLSVYLRQQDLEPAAVFRNTPIPIKAGPFETVDYYAADIRVVLGRSAPFVWAP
;
A
#
# COMPACT_ATOMS: atom_id res chain seq x y z
N MET A 1 11.33 -15.55 16.77
CA MET A 1 10.44 -14.43 16.39
C MET A 1 10.07 -14.62 14.93
N THR A 2 8.79 -14.60 14.59
CA THR A 2 8.34 -14.63 13.19
C THR A 2 8.64 -13.26 12.56
N SER A 3 9.27 -13.23 11.38
CA SER A 3 9.59 -11.96 10.71
C SER A 3 8.33 -11.26 10.19
N ILE A 4 8.44 -9.97 9.86
CA ILE A 4 7.36 -9.22 9.21
C ILE A 4 6.96 -9.90 7.89
N TYR A 5 7.95 -10.36 7.11
CA TYR A 5 7.72 -11.15 5.90
C TYR A 5 6.84 -12.37 6.16
N GLU A 6 7.25 -13.23 7.10
CA GLU A 6 6.56 -14.51 7.36
C GLU A 6 5.12 -14.26 7.85
N THR A 7 4.95 -13.26 8.69
CA THR A 7 3.63 -12.82 9.17
C THR A 7 2.75 -12.35 8.00
N TYR A 8 3.35 -11.59 7.08
CA TYR A 8 2.62 -11.00 5.97
C TYR A 8 2.23 -12.04 4.92
N ALA A 9 3.18 -12.89 4.52
CA ALA A 9 2.94 -14.02 3.63
C ALA A 9 1.85 -14.95 4.19
N ALA A 10 1.89 -15.26 5.48
CA ALA A 10 0.85 -16.03 6.15
C ALA A 10 -0.52 -15.33 6.11
N LYS A 11 -0.57 -14.01 6.34
CA LYS A 11 -1.83 -13.23 6.28
C LYS A 11 -2.43 -13.24 4.88
N ILE A 12 -1.61 -13.13 3.84
CA ILE A 12 -2.05 -13.26 2.45
C ILE A 12 -2.63 -14.66 2.21
N CYS A 13 -1.90 -15.71 2.59
CA CYS A 13 -2.33 -17.09 2.39
C CYS A 13 -3.66 -17.40 3.09
N ARG A 14 -3.85 -16.91 4.32
CA ARG A 14 -5.13 -17.03 5.04
C ARG A 14 -6.26 -16.30 4.34
N HIS A 15 -6.02 -15.06 3.88
CA HIS A 15 -7.06 -14.26 3.25
C HIS A 15 -7.59 -14.88 1.96
N VAL A 16 -6.70 -15.44 1.14
CA VAL A 16 -7.06 -16.09 -0.13
C VAL A 16 -7.29 -17.60 0.01
N GLU A 17 -7.38 -18.10 1.26
CA GLU A 17 -7.69 -19.50 1.58
C GLU A 17 -6.79 -20.52 0.84
N LEU A 18 -5.49 -20.23 0.77
CA LEU A 18 -4.55 -21.12 0.08
C LEU A 18 -4.35 -22.45 0.83
N PRO A 19 -4.29 -23.58 0.10
CA PRO A 19 -3.93 -24.86 0.70
C PRO A 19 -2.47 -24.85 1.16
N SER A 20 -2.12 -25.75 2.08
CA SER A 20 -0.72 -25.95 2.50
C SER A 20 0.18 -26.20 1.29
N GLY A 21 1.34 -25.57 1.27
CA GLY A 21 2.24 -25.66 0.13
C GLY A 21 3.37 -24.65 0.16
N THR A 22 4.10 -24.57 -0.94
CA THR A 22 5.23 -23.65 -1.09
C THR A 22 4.91 -22.62 -2.16
N TYR A 23 4.98 -21.35 -1.81
CA TYR A 23 4.58 -20.24 -2.66
C TYR A 23 5.75 -19.29 -2.87
N ASP A 24 6.05 -18.96 -4.12
CA ASP A 24 7.00 -17.89 -4.43
C ASP A 24 6.39 -16.50 -4.22
N SER A 25 7.26 -15.49 -4.10
CA SER A 25 6.85 -14.10 -3.91
C SER A 25 6.03 -13.59 -5.09
N GLN A 26 6.26 -14.06 -6.31
CA GLN A 26 5.51 -13.62 -7.49
C GLN A 26 4.03 -14.02 -7.38
N LYS A 27 3.75 -15.25 -6.98
CA LYS A 27 2.39 -15.78 -6.77
C LYS A 27 1.69 -15.02 -5.66
N LEU A 28 2.36 -14.80 -4.54
CA LEU A 28 1.78 -14.04 -3.42
C LEU A 28 1.55 -12.56 -3.79
N ASN A 29 2.49 -11.93 -4.51
CA ASN A 29 2.34 -10.57 -5.02
C ASN A 29 1.17 -10.44 -6.01
N SER A 30 0.86 -11.49 -6.78
CA SER A 30 -0.32 -11.47 -7.67
C SER A 30 -1.63 -11.29 -6.89
N TYR A 31 -1.74 -11.85 -5.68
CA TYR A 31 -2.90 -11.66 -4.81
C TYR A 31 -2.95 -10.24 -4.22
N ILE A 32 -1.80 -9.68 -3.85
CA ILE A 32 -1.70 -8.29 -3.38
C ILE A 32 -2.12 -7.31 -4.49
N MET A 33 -1.68 -7.55 -5.73
CA MET A 33 -2.01 -6.71 -6.88
C MET A 33 -3.47 -6.90 -7.35
N ALA A 34 -4.10 -8.02 -7.04
CA ALA A 34 -5.51 -8.27 -7.32
C ALA A 34 -6.48 -7.60 -6.31
N LEU A 35 -5.96 -7.02 -5.22
CA LEU A 35 -6.80 -6.31 -4.26
C LEU A 35 -7.51 -5.10 -4.91
N PRO A 36 -8.74 -4.77 -4.45
CA PRO A 36 -9.48 -3.61 -4.93
C PRO A 36 -8.61 -2.36 -4.94
N LEU A 37 -8.73 -1.53 -5.97
CA LEU A 37 -8.04 -0.25 -6.02
C LEU A 37 -8.56 0.67 -4.91
N GLY A 38 -7.72 1.56 -4.39
CA GLY A 38 -8.16 2.52 -3.38
C GLY A 38 -9.37 3.36 -3.79
N GLU A 39 -9.49 3.70 -5.07
CA GLU A 39 -10.66 4.41 -5.59
C GLU A 39 -11.98 3.65 -5.39
N ALA A 40 -11.95 2.32 -5.41
CA ALA A 40 -13.13 1.51 -5.16
C ALA A 40 -13.60 1.68 -3.71
N HIS A 41 -12.66 1.78 -2.76
CA HIS A 41 -13.00 2.10 -1.37
C HIS A 41 -13.59 3.50 -1.23
N ALA A 42 -13.03 4.51 -1.91
CA ALA A 42 -13.58 5.87 -1.88
C ALA A 42 -15.02 5.89 -2.42
N ALA A 43 -15.28 5.19 -3.53
CA ALA A 43 -16.62 5.09 -4.11
C ALA A 43 -17.62 4.36 -3.18
N LEU A 44 -17.21 3.25 -2.57
CA LEU A 44 -18.04 2.49 -1.61
C LEU A 44 -18.35 3.31 -0.35
N ASP A 45 -17.36 4.07 0.13
CA ASP A 45 -17.50 4.96 1.31
C ASP A 45 -18.24 6.28 0.98
N LYS A 46 -18.63 6.50 -0.29
CA LYS A 46 -19.25 7.75 -0.80
C LYS A 46 -18.40 8.99 -0.52
N VAL A 47 -17.08 8.85 -0.69
CA VAL A 47 -16.09 9.91 -0.49
C VAL A 47 -15.64 10.44 -1.84
N GLU A 48 -15.79 11.74 -2.07
CA GLU A 48 -15.27 12.41 -3.26
C GLU A 48 -13.74 12.36 -3.28
N LEU A 49 -13.13 12.10 -4.44
CA LEU A 49 -11.69 11.86 -4.52
C LEU A 49 -10.87 13.08 -4.08
N GLU A 50 -11.36 14.30 -4.32
CA GLU A 50 -10.74 15.58 -3.92
C GLU A 50 -10.67 15.75 -2.39
N SER A 51 -11.53 15.04 -1.66
CA SER A 51 -11.62 15.08 -0.20
C SER A 51 -10.73 14.05 0.50
N LEU A 52 -10.10 13.16 -0.26
CA LEU A 52 -9.19 12.15 0.27
C LEU A 52 -7.98 12.80 0.96
N PRO A 53 -7.38 12.13 1.97
CA PRO A 53 -6.17 12.61 2.61
C PRO A 53 -5.01 12.73 1.60
N ARG A 54 -4.27 13.84 1.68
CA ARG A 54 -3.12 14.13 0.82
C ARG A 54 -1.84 13.64 1.49
N LEU A 55 -1.23 12.62 0.91
CA LEU A 55 -0.06 11.97 1.46
C LEU A 55 1.18 12.86 1.31
N GLY A 56 1.83 13.15 2.43
CA GLY A 56 2.94 14.10 2.54
C GLY A 56 2.51 15.55 2.80
N ASP A 57 1.21 15.88 2.74
CA ASP A 57 0.69 17.22 3.06
C ASP A 57 -0.20 17.23 4.30
N THR A 58 -1.31 16.48 4.26
CA THR A 58 -2.30 16.42 5.35
C THR A 58 -2.22 15.11 6.14
N LEU A 59 -1.58 14.08 5.58
CA LEU A 59 -1.34 12.79 6.20
C LEU A 59 0.11 12.38 5.93
N SER A 60 0.87 12.03 6.96
CA SER A 60 2.25 11.56 6.73
C SER A 60 2.25 10.14 6.17
N LEU A 61 3.29 9.80 5.38
CA LEU A 61 3.48 8.42 4.91
C LEU A 61 3.61 7.43 6.06
N ASN A 62 4.29 7.82 7.14
CA ASN A 62 4.47 6.99 8.31
C ASN A 62 3.14 6.65 8.99
N ASP A 63 2.28 7.65 9.23
CA ASP A 63 0.98 7.43 9.88
C ASP A 63 0.07 6.57 9.00
N HIS A 64 0.09 6.80 7.68
CA HIS A 64 -0.64 5.98 6.72
C HIS A 64 -0.19 4.51 6.79
N MET A 65 1.11 4.24 6.73
CA MET A 65 1.64 2.86 6.81
C MET A 65 1.44 2.22 8.18
N GLN A 66 1.53 3.00 9.26
CA GLN A 66 1.27 2.50 10.60
C GLN A 66 -0.19 2.05 10.73
N ALA A 67 -1.15 2.84 10.26
CA ALA A 67 -2.58 2.54 10.35
C ALA A 67 -3.02 1.42 9.39
N ASN A 68 -2.49 1.43 8.17
CA ASN A 68 -2.99 0.63 7.05
C ASN A 68 -2.01 -0.45 6.58
N PHE A 69 -0.92 -0.73 7.30
CA PHE A 69 -0.11 -1.92 7.06
C PHE A 69 0.38 -2.53 8.37
N PHE A 70 1.16 -1.79 9.15
CA PHE A 70 1.83 -2.36 10.34
C PHE A 70 0.84 -2.76 11.44
N SER A 71 -0.13 -1.91 11.77
CA SER A 71 -1.17 -2.25 12.77
C SER A 71 -2.08 -3.39 12.31
N LEU A 72 -2.29 -3.51 11.00
CA LEU A 72 -3.13 -4.54 10.39
C LEU A 72 -2.46 -5.90 10.32
N LEU A 73 -1.14 -5.92 10.11
CA LEU A 73 -0.37 -7.13 9.92
C LEU A 73 -0.51 -8.09 11.11
N LEU A 74 -0.49 -7.55 12.32
CA LEU A 74 -0.57 -8.31 13.57
C LEU A 74 -2.01 -8.51 14.08
N ASN A 75 -3.00 -7.88 13.45
CA ASN A 75 -4.40 -8.01 13.87
C ASN A 75 -5.12 -9.06 12.99
N PRO A 76 -5.50 -10.22 13.55
CA PRO A 76 -6.15 -11.29 12.78
C PRO A 76 -7.58 -10.93 12.34
N GLU A 77 -8.27 -10.03 13.03
CA GLU A 77 -9.65 -9.65 12.73
C GLU A 77 -9.77 -8.71 11.52
N ARG A 78 -8.68 -7.97 11.22
CA ARG A 78 -8.67 -6.99 10.14
C ARG A 78 -8.18 -7.60 8.83
N GLY A 79 -8.90 -7.29 7.75
CA GLY A 79 -8.69 -7.89 6.43
C GLY A 79 -7.57 -7.23 5.63
N ILE A 80 -7.02 -7.93 4.63
CA ILE A 80 -5.99 -7.34 3.76
C ILE A 80 -6.55 -6.31 2.77
N TRP A 81 -7.87 -6.30 2.55
CA TRP A 81 -8.53 -5.24 1.79
C TRP A 81 -8.40 -3.86 2.46
N GLU A 82 -8.06 -3.80 3.74
CA GLU A 82 -7.81 -2.54 4.45
C GLU A 82 -6.44 -1.95 4.11
N PHE A 83 -5.57 -2.69 3.41
CA PHE A 83 -4.30 -2.19 2.89
C PHE A 83 -4.49 -1.19 1.76
N THR A 84 -5.60 -1.28 1.02
CA THR A 84 -5.87 -0.45 -0.15
C THR A 84 -6.60 0.84 0.22
N LYS A 85 -6.30 1.43 1.38
CA LYS A 85 -6.96 2.67 1.83
C LYS A 85 -6.54 3.84 0.91
N PRO A 86 -7.50 4.56 0.28
CA PRO A 86 -7.20 5.58 -0.70
C PRO A 86 -6.58 6.84 -0.09
N VAL A 87 -5.63 7.40 -0.81
CA VAL A 87 -4.98 8.68 -0.55
C VAL A 87 -4.75 9.43 -1.87
N LEU A 88 -4.44 10.72 -1.76
CA LEU A 88 -3.96 11.53 -2.86
C LEU A 88 -2.44 11.69 -2.78
N ILE A 89 -1.75 11.39 -3.86
CA ILE A 89 -0.29 11.60 -3.97
C ILE A 89 -0.03 12.67 -5.04
N LYS A 90 0.77 13.68 -4.73
CA LYS A 90 1.19 14.69 -5.71
C LYS A 90 1.86 14.02 -6.91
N ARG A 91 1.55 14.51 -8.11
CA ARG A 91 2.22 14.10 -9.35
C ARG A 91 3.74 14.07 -9.23
N GLN A 92 4.33 15.12 -8.67
CA GLN A 92 5.79 15.25 -8.50
C GLN A 92 6.41 14.13 -7.65
N HIS A 93 5.70 13.63 -6.64
CA HIS A 93 6.17 12.52 -5.82
C HIS A 93 6.14 11.20 -6.60
N LEU A 94 5.11 10.96 -7.41
CA LEU A 94 5.02 9.74 -8.23
C LEU A 94 6.03 9.74 -9.39
N GLU A 95 6.24 10.89 -10.05
CA GLU A 95 7.22 11.02 -11.13
C GLU A 95 8.67 10.83 -10.64
N ARG A 96 8.93 11.11 -9.35
CA ARG A 96 10.26 10.96 -8.76
C ARG A 96 10.19 10.46 -7.33
N MET A 97 9.75 9.21 -7.15
CA MET A 97 9.64 8.57 -5.83
C MET A 97 10.98 8.51 -5.08
N GLU A 98 12.10 8.35 -5.79
CA GLU A 98 13.44 8.40 -5.21
C GLU A 98 13.82 9.80 -4.68
N GLY A 99 13.13 10.86 -5.10
CA GLY A 99 13.31 12.19 -4.54
C GLY A 99 12.54 12.39 -3.23
N TRP A 100 11.53 11.56 -2.97
CA TRP A 100 10.67 11.70 -1.81
C TRP A 100 11.29 11.02 -0.58
N ARG A 101 11.76 11.84 0.37
CA ARG A 101 12.48 11.40 1.58
C ARG A 101 11.74 10.31 2.37
N ASP A 102 10.43 10.47 2.56
CA ASP A 102 9.65 9.52 3.35
C ASP A 102 9.54 8.18 2.63
N TRP A 103 9.31 8.20 1.32
CA TRP A 103 9.27 6.99 0.49
C TRP A 103 10.58 6.21 0.54
N ARG A 104 11.72 6.91 0.46
CA ARG A 104 13.05 6.30 0.61
C ARG A 104 13.23 5.65 1.97
N THR A 105 12.81 6.34 3.03
CA THR A 105 12.93 5.84 4.40
C THR A 105 12.12 4.56 4.57
N LEU A 106 10.86 4.56 4.10
CA LEU A 106 10.01 3.37 4.08
C LEU A 106 10.62 2.24 3.26
N SER A 107 11.14 2.54 2.07
CA SER A 107 11.74 1.55 1.16
C SER A 107 12.96 0.87 1.80
N VAL A 108 13.84 1.64 2.47
CA VAL A 108 15.00 1.09 3.17
C VAL A 108 14.57 0.19 4.33
N TYR A 109 13.58 0.62 5.12
CA TYR A 109 13.06 -0.17 6.22
C TYR A 109 12.44 -1.50 5.74
N LEU A 110 11.56 -1.45 4.74
CA LEU A 110 10.89 -2.62 4.20
C LEU A 110 11.89 -3.58 3.53
N ARG A 111 12.91 -3.06 2.85
CA ARG A 111 13.92 -3.89 2.20
C ARG A 111 14.72 -4.74 3.20
N GLN A 112 14.94 -4.24 4.42
CA GLN A 112 15.56 -5.03 5.50
C GLN A 112 14.69 -6.21 5.96
N GLN A 113 13.42 -6.22 5.58
CA GLN A 113 12.43 -7.24 5.90
C GLN A 113 12.03 -8.07 4.66
N ASP A 114 12.80 -7.99 3.56
CA ASP A 114 12.47 -8.59 2.26
C ASP A 114 11.12 -8.12 1.68
N LEU A 115 10.80 -6.85 1.86
CA LEU A 115 9.57 -6.21 1.39
C LEU A 115 9.88 -4.93 0.60
N GLU A 116 8.98 -4.50 -0.26
CA GLU A 116 9.09 -3.25 -1.01
C GLU A 116 7.74 -2.50 -1.05
N PRO A 117 7.71 -1.17 -0.86
CA PRO A 117 6.48 -0.41 -1.04
C PRO A 117 6.20 -0.17 -2.53
N ALA A 118 4.93 -0.17 -2.91
CA ALA A 118 4.46 0.09 -4.27
C ALA A 118 3.26 1.04 -4.24
N ALA A 119 3.34 2.15 -4.99
CA ALA A 119 2.21 3.06 -5.16
C ALA A 119 1.38 2.57 -6.36
N VAL A 120 0.12 2.21 -6.11
CA VAL A 120 -0.84 1.84 -7.15
C VAL A 120 -1.79 3.01 -7.32
N PHE A 121 -1.87 3.58 -8.52
CA PHE A 121 -2.61 4.82 -8.75
C PHE A 121 -3.32 4.82 -10.09
N ARG A 122 -4.44 5.56 -10.15
CA ARG A 122 -5.14 5.83 -11.40
C ARG A 122 -4.35 6.87 -12.18
N ASN A 123 -4.16 6.68 -13.49
CA ASN A 123 -3.39 7.62 -14.33
C ASN A 123 -4.18 8.89 -14.75
N THR A 124 -5.28 9.22 -14.07
CA THR A 124 -6.03 10.45 -14.29
C THR A 124 -5.75 11.41 -13.14
N PRO A 125 -5.12 12.58 -13.39
CA PRO A 125 -4.86 13.55 -12.35
C PRO A 125 -6.16 14.22 -11.89
N ILE A 126 -6.20 14.57 -10.62
CA ILE A 126 -7.24 15.31 -9.94
C ILE A 126 -6.65 16.68 -9.60
N PRO A 127 -7.08 17.75 -10.28
CA PRO A 127 -6.57 19.09 -10.03
C PRO A 127 -7.15 19.63 -8.73
N ILE A 128 -6.29 19.95 -7.77
CA ILE A 128 -6.70 20.49 -6.46
C ILE A 128 -6.18 21.90 -6.32
N LYS A 129 -7.07 22.81 -5.91
CA LYS A 129 -6.72 24.21 -5.64
C LYS A 129 -5.77 24.29 -4.44
N ALA A 130 -4.55 24.78 -4.68
CA ALA A 130 -3.52 25.02 -3.66
C ALA A 130 -3.40 26.51 -3.28
N GLY A 131 -3.92 27.41 -4.12
CA GLY A 131 -3.93 28.85 -3.87
C GLY A 131 -4.93 29.60 -4.76
N PRO A 132 -5.01 30.93 -4.67
CA PRO A 132 -5.94 31.74 -5.47
C PRO A 132 -5.82 31.52 -6.98
N PHE A 133 -4.62 31.22 -7.47
CA PHE A 133 -4.29 30.98 -8.88
C PHE A 133 -3.44 29.72 -9.10
N GLU A 134 -3.35 28.84 -8.09
CA GLU A 134 -2.49 27.66 -8.13
C GLU A 134 -3.33 26.38 -8.00
N THR A 135 -3.14 25.47 -8.95
CA THR A 135 -3.68 24.12 -8.93
C THR A 135 -2.54 23.12 -8.96
N VAL A 136 -2.62 22.12 -8.10
CA VAL A 136 -1.65 21.02 -8.03
C VAL A 136 -2.36 19.74 -8.42
N ASP A 137 -1.73 18.97 -9.31
CA ASP A 137 -2.24 17.66 -9.72
C ASP A 137 -1.91 16.60 -8.68
N TYR A 138 -2.95 15.90 -8.22
CA TYR A 138 -2.85 14.72 -7.39
C TYR A 138 -3.36 13.50 -8.14
N TYR A 139 -2.91 12.32 -7.75
CA TYR A 139 -3.47 11.06 -8.22
C TYR A 139 -4.07 10.31 -7.04
N ALA A 140 -5.28 9.79 -7.24
CA ALA A 140 -5.87 8.83 -6.32
C ALA A 140 -5.05 7.53 -6.36
N ALA A 141 -4.55 7.13 -5.21
CA ALA A 141 -3.63 6.03 -5.05
C ALA A 141 -3.90 5.24 -3.77
N ASP A 142 -3.34 4.04 -3.72
CA ASP A 142 -3.11 3.27 -2.50
C ASP A 142 -1.65 2.81 -2.44
N ILE A 143 -1.18 2.51 -1.23
CA ILE A 143 0.18 1.99 -1.02
C ILE A 143 0.09 0.53 -0.66
N ARG A 144 0.67 -0.31 -1.50
CA ARG A 144 0.82 -1.74 -1.26
C ARG A 144 2.23 -2.05 -0.82
N VAL A 145 2.39 -3.19 -0.16
CA VAL A 145 3.70 -3.75 0.16
C VAL A 145 3.81 -5.06 -0.61
N VAL A 146 4.87 -5.22 -1.39
CA VAL A 146 5.15 -6.45 -2.13
C VAL A 146 6.26 -7.24 -1.45
N LEU A 147 6.22 -8.55 -1.60
CA LEU A 147 7.24 -9.48 -1.13
C LEU A 147 8.43 -9.44 -2.09
N GLY A 148 9.62 -9.12 -1.57
CA GLY A 148 10.87 -9.04 -2.30
C GLY A 148 11.80 -10.25 -2.12
N ARG A 149 11.42 -11.22 -1.27
CA ARG A 149 12.25 -12.39 -0.99
C ARG A 149 12.31 -13.35 -2.18
N SER A 150 13.51 -13.77 -2.56
CA SER A 150 13.69 -14.81 -3.61
C SER A 150 13.34 -16.22 -3.12
N ALA A 151 13.59 -16.51 -1.84
CA ALA A 151 13.28 -17.80 -1.25
C ALA A 151 11.76 -17.98 -1.07
N PRO A 152 11.17 -19.11 -1.52
CA PRO A 152 9.75 -19.37 -1.35
C PRO A 152 9.31 -19.36 0.12
N PHE A 153 8.02 -19.12 0.34
CA PHE A 153 7.36 -19.21 1.63
C PHE A 153 6.66 -20.57 1.77
N VAL A 154 6.85 -21.23 2.91
CA VAL A 154 6.18 -22.50 3.23
C VAL A 154 4.95 -22.19 4.07
N TRP A 155 3.78 -22.47 3.52
CA TRP A 155 2.51 -22.26 4.18
C TRP A 155 1.98 -23.57 4.77
N ALA A 156 1.72 -23.55 6.07
CA ALA A 156 1.02 -24.59 6.82
C ALA A 156 0.05 -23.90 7.80
N PRO A 157 -1.28 -23.91 7.53
CA PRO A 157 -2.29 -23.25 8.34
C PRO A 157 -2.43 -23.83 9.75
#